data_AF-A0A8T2KSK2-F1
#
_entry.id   AF-A0A8T2KSK2-F1
#
_cell.length_a   1.000
_cell.length_b   1.000
_cell.length_c   1.000
_cell.angle_alpha   90.00
_cell.angle_beta   90.00
_cell.angle_gamma   90.00
#
_symmetry.space_group_name_H-M   'P 1'
#
loop_
_entity.id
_entity.type
_entity.pdbx_description
1 polymer ?
#
loop_
_entity_poly.entity_id
_entity_poly.type
_entity_poly.pdbx_seq_one_letter_code
_entity_poly.pdbx_strand_id
1 'polypeptide(L)'
;NVKKKISSLGYILMFYSDDPQNSIIQNKILTQWTWIGFYRDGWKWSDNTSVTSIKWSLFQPDNFGGNQYCARLISIVFSEFSGIMPGWFDDLLCADLHAFFCQSRKFNLVDLTSDVGKQ
;
A
#
# COMPACT_ATOMS: atom_id res chain seq x y z
N ASN A 1 -14.90 3.64 -1.70
CA ASN A 1 -13.96 2.51 -1.71
C ASN A 1 -12.66 2.98 -2.36
N VAL A 2 -11.56 3.02 -1.60
CA VAL A 2 -10.27 3.62 -1.97
C VAL A 2 -9.75 3.08 -3.32
N LYS A 3 -9.94 1.79 -3.58
CA LYS A 3 -9.64 1.13 -4.86
C LYS A 3 -10.36 1.78 -6.05
N LYS A 4 -11.68 2.02 -5.95
CA LYS A 4 -12.46 2.66 -7.03
C LYS A 4 -12.00 4.09 -7.30
N LYS A 5 -11.67 4.85 -6.26
CA LYS A 5 -11.24 6.26 -6.37
C LYS A 5 -9.84 6.40 -6.98
N ILE A 6 -8.98 5.40 -6.81
CA ILE A 6 -7.60 5.41 -7.28
C ILE A 6 -7.49 4.82 -8.69
N SER A 7 -8.18 3.70 -8.96
CA SER A 7 -8.28 3.13 -10.30
C SER A 7 -8.93 4.08 -11.32
N SER A 8 -9.88 4.93 -10.89
CA SER A 8 -10.50 5.93 -11.78
C SER A 8 -9.56 7.07 -12.20
N LEU A 9 -8.41 7.22 -11.52
CA LEU A 9 -7.45 8.28 -11.77
C LEU A 9 -6.18 7.78 -12.48
N GLY A 10 -6.13 6.49 -12.88
CA GLY A 10 -4.94 5.88 -13.51
C GLY A 10 -3.75 5.69 -12.56
N TYR A 11 -3.96 5.87 -11.25
CA TYR A 11 -2.95 5.66 -10.22
C TYR A 11 -3.04 4.25 -9.63
N ILE A 12 -1.93 3.78 -9.07
CA ILE A 12 -1.88 2.53 -8.32
C ILE A 12 -1.42 2.82 -6.90
N LEU A 13 -2.02 2.16 -5.90
CA LEU A 13 -1.57 2.29 -4.52
C LEU A 13 -0.22 1.60 -4.34
N MET A 14 0.67 2.28 -3.64
CA MET A 14 2.06 1.85 -3.42
C MET A 14 2.21 0.54 -2.65
N PHE A 15 3.31 -0.15 -2.96
CA PHE A 15 3.99 -1.06 -2.05
C PHE A 15 4.73 -0.24 -0.98
N TYR A 16 4.68 -0.68 0.28
CA TYR A 16 5.51 -0.13 1.33
C TYR A 16 6.96 -0.53 1.10
N SER A 17 7.88 0.44 1.14
CA SER A 17 9.32 0.20 1.18
C SER A 17 9.84 0.67 2.53
N ASP A 18 10.58 -0.19 3.24
CA ASP A 18 11.29 0.17 4.47
C ASP A 18 12.66 0.82 4.16
N ASP A 19 12.92 1.17 2.91
CA ASP A 19 14.10 1.93 2.50
C ASP A 19 14.14 3.30 3.22
N PRO A 20 15.14 3.53 4.10
CA PRO A 20 15.29 4.80 4.80
C PRO A 20 15.54 5.98 3.84
N GLN A 21 15.93 5.72 2.58
CA GLN A 21 16.10 6.76 1.56
C GLN A 21 14.77 7.32 1.04
N ASN A 22 13.63 6.64 1.28
CA ASN A 22 12.32 7.14 0.87
C ASN A 22 11.73 8.11 1.91
N SER A 23 12.30 9.31 1.95
CA SER A 23 11.96 10.36 2.92
C SER A 23 10.47 10.76 2.94
N ILE A 24 9.75 10.62 1.81
CA ILE A 24 8.31 10.92 1.73
C ILE A 24 7.49 9.91 2.53
N ILE A 25 7.79 8.61 2.39
CA ILE A 25 7.13 7.56 3.16
C ILE A 25 7.39 7.77 4.64
N GLN A 26 8.66 8.00 5.01
CA GLN A 26 9.06 8.16 6.40
C GLN A 26 8.32 9.35 7.05
N ASN A 27 8.34 10.53 6.43
CA ASN A 27 7.65 11.71 6.96
C ASN A 27 6.13 11.53 7.14
N LYS A 28 5.52 10.69 6.30
CA LYS A 28 4.08 10.42 6.38
C LYS A 28 3.74 9.40 7.47
N ILE A 29 4.55 8.36 7.65
CA ILE A 29 4.46 7.45 8.81
C ILE A 29 4.63 8.22 10.13
N LEU A 30 5.45 9.26 10.14
CA LEU A 30 5.63 10.11 11.32
C LEU A 30 4.41 10.94 11.71
N THR A 31 3.47 11.18 10.78
CA THR A 31 2.41 12.18 11.00
C THR A 31 1.00 11.62 11.02
N GLN A 32 0.71 10.52 10.33
CA GLN A 32 -0.64 9.97 10.26
C GLN A 32 -0.72 8.52 9.78
N TRP A 33 -1.79 7.82 10.18
CA TRP A 33 -2.18 6.54 9.58
C TRP A 33 -2.33 6.68 8.07
N THR A 34 -1.78 5.71 7.35
CA THR A 34 -1.69 5.81 5.90
C THR A 34 -2.05 4.50 5.22
N TRP A 35 -3.04 4.52 4.34
CA TRP A 35 -3.38 3.42 3.46
C TRP A 35 -2.24 3.07 2.51
N ILE A 36 -2.06 1.78 2.31
CA ILE A 36 -1.15 1.21 1.32
C ILE A 36 -1.94 0.31 0.37
N GLY A 37 -1.33 -0.07 -0.75
CA GLY A 37 -2.00 -0.83 -1.79
C GLY A 37 -2.26 -2.29 -1.50
N PHE A 38 -2.24 -2.69 -0.23
CA PHE A 38 -2.35 -4.07 0.20
C PHE A 38 -3.76 -4.36 0.71
N TYR A 39 -4.40 -5.40 0.16
CA TYR A 39 -5.81 -5.70 0.45
C TYR A 39 -6.08 -7.20 0.53
N ARG A 40 -7.11 -7.57 1.30
CA ARG A 40 -7.48 -8.95 1.62
C ARG A 40 -8.37 -9.54 0.53
N ASP A 41 -7.72 -10.23 -0.40
CA ASP A 41 -8.30 -11.21 -1.33
C ASP A 41 -7.16 -12.18 -1.69
N GLY A 42 -6.79 -12.96 -0.67
CA GLY A 42 -5.52 -13.69 -0.60
C GLY A 42 -4.31 -12.85 -0.20
N TRP A 43 -4.52 -11.63 0.33
CA TRP A 43 -3.50 -10.61 0.58
C TRP A 43 -2.62 -10.31 -0.63
N LYS A 44 -2.89 -9.20 -1.33
CA LYS A 44 -2.15 -8.85 -2.55
C LYS A 44 -2.02 -7.35 -2.73
N TRP A 45 -1.00 -6.97 -3.51
CA TRP A 45 -0.79 -5.60 -3.92
C TRP A 45 -1.73 -5.20 -5.04
N SER A 46 -2.17 -3.94 -5.04
CA SER A 46 -3.04 -3.36 -6.07
C SER A 46 -2.37 -3.26 -7.44
N ASP A 47 -1.05 -3.38 -7.48
CA ASP A 47 -0.22 -3.28 -8.67
C ASP A 47 0.22 -4.65 -9.21
N ASN A 48 -0.30 -5.73 -8.64
CA ASN A 48 0.03 -7.12 -8.95
C ASN A 48 1.51 -7.49 -8.74
N THR A 49 2.28 -6.70 -7.97
CA THR A 49 3.60 -7.17 -7.52
C THR A 49 3.45 -8.37 -6.60
N SER A 50 4.46 -9.24 -6.64
CA SER A 50 4.52 -10.41 -5.76
C SER A 50 4.61 -9.96 -4.31
N VAL A 51 3.89 -10.67 -3.44
CA VAL A 51 3.94 -10.43 -2.00
C VAL A 51 5.26 -10.96 -1.46
N THR A 52 6.01 -10.09 -0.78
CA THR A 52 7.19 -10.44 0.01
C THR A 52 6.82 -10.46 1.50
N SER A 53 7.79 -10.73 2.38
CA SER A 53 7.56 -10.77 3.83
C SER A 53 6.90 -9.49 4.34
N ILE A 54 5.66 -9.60 4.83
CA ILE A 54 4.88 -8.49 5.40
C ILE A 54 5.11 -8.42 6.90
N LYS A 55 5.40 -7.22 7.41
CA LYS A 55 5.57 -6.94 8.84
C LYS A 55 4.24 -6.50 9.42
N TRP A 56 3.43 -7.46 9.86
CA TRP A 56 2.17 -7.19 10.56
C TRP A 56 2.40 -6.71 11.98
N SER A 57 1.57 -5.77 12.43
CA SER A 57 1.42 -5.41 13.84
C SER A 57 1.12 -6.65 14.69
N LEU A 58 1.42 -6.56 15.99
CA LEU A 58 1.07 -7.62 16.92
C LEU A 58 -0.44 -7.92 16.82
N PHE A 59 -0.77 -9.21 16.73
CA PHE A 59 -2.13 -9.73 16.56
C PHE A 59 -2.81 -9.44 15.22
N GLN A 60 -2.14 -8.77 14.27
CA GLN A 60 -2.68 -8.51 12.95
C GLN A 60 -2.20 -9.56 11.91
N PRO A 61 -2.98 -9.81 10.85
CA PRO A 61 -4.29 -9.21 10.59
C PRO A 61 -5.43 -9.96 11.30
N ASP A 62 -6.25 -9.27 12.09
CA ASP A 62 -7.26 -9.88 12.97
C ASP A 62 -8.66 -10.02 12.35
N ASN A 63 -8.94 -9.28 11.26
CA ASN A 63 -10.24 -9.22 10.62
C ASN A 63 -11.39 -8.95 11.60
N PHE A 64 -11.20 -8.04 12.56
CA PHE A 64 -12.21 -7.63 13.52
C PHE A 64 -13.54 -7.30 12.83
N GLY A 65 -14.63 -7.94 13.27
CA GLY A 65 -15.96 -7.77 12.68
C GLY A 65 -16.15 -8.35 11.27
N GLY A 66 -15.14 -9.05 10.73
CA GLY A 66 -15.22 -9.75 9.45
C GLY A 66 -15.19 -8.83 8.22
N ASN A 67 -14.82 -7.56 8.35
CA ASN A 67 -14.93 -6.56 7.30
C ASN A 67 -13.68 -5.70 7.06
N GLN A 68 -12.53 -6.14 7.57
CA GLN A 68 -11.26 -5.44 7.41
C GLN A 68 -10.49 -5.98 6.20
N TYR A 69 -10.73 -5.33 5.06
CA TYR A 69 -10.22 -5.79 3.77
C TYR A 69 -9.07 -4.94 3.23
N CYS A 70 -8.63 -3.90 3.93
CA CYS A 70 -7.55 -3.01 3.50
C CYS A 70 -6.48 -2.91 4.58
N ALA A 71 -5.21 -2.88 4.18
CA ALA A 71 -4.11 -2.66 5.11
C ALA A 71 -3.64 -1.20 5.10
N ARG A 72 -3.28 -0.70 6.29
CA ARG A 72 -2.64 0.60 6.51
C ARG A 72 -1.31 0.43 7.23
N LEU A 73 -0.47 1.45 7.17
CA LEU A 73 0.70 1.61 8.01
C LEU A 73 0.34 2.30 9.32
N ILE A 74 0.91 1.79 10.40
CA ILE A 74 0.80 2.37 11.73
C ILE A 74 1.69 3.60 11.84
N SER A 75 1.12 4.71 12.32
CA SER A 75 1.86 5.97 12.51
C SER A 75 2.67 5.98 13.79
N ILE A 76 3.77 6.73 13.82
CA ILE A 76 4.66 6.82 14.99
C ILE A 76 3.96 7.34 16.25
N VAL A 77 3.05 8.31 16.07
CA VAL A 77 2.31 8.94 17.17
C VAL A 77 1.51 7.90 17.95
N PHE A 78 1.04 6.83 17.29
CA PHE A 78 0.27 5.79 17.96
C PHE A 78 1.16 4.70 18.56
N SER A 79 2.31 4.39 17.95
CA SER A 79 3.25 3.39 18.47
C SER A 79 3.82 3.77 19.83
N GLU A 80 4.12 5.05 20.06
CA GLU A 80 4.69 5.53 21.33
C GLU A 80 3.77 5.27 22.53
N PHE A 81 2.45 5.19 22.32
CA PHE A 81 1.48 4.96 23.38
C PHE A 81 0.97 3.50 23.48
N SER A 82 1.34 2.63 22.54
CA SER A 82 0.73 1.29 22.41
C SER A 82 1.72 0.12 22.37
N GLY A 83 3.03 0.38 22.32
CA GLY A 83 4.04 -0.68 22.20
C GLY A 83 4.05 -1.39 20.84
N ILE A 84 3.33 -0.82 19.88
CA ILE A 84 3.28 -1.28 18.49
C ILE A 84 4.44 -0.65 17.72
N MET A 85 4.95 -1.28 16.67
CA MET A 85 6.02 -0.71 15.86
C MET A 85 5.48 0.20 14.75
N PRO A 86 6.04 1.41 14.54
CA PRO A 86 5.65 2.26 13.43
C PRO A 86 6.00 1.63 12.09
N GLY A 87 5.20 1.91 11.07
CA GLY A 87 5.38 1.35 9.73
C GLY A 87 5.03 -0.14 9.60
N TRP A 88 4.56 -0.79 10.67
CA TRP A 88 3.98 -2.13 10.58
C TRP A 88 2.54 -2.04 10.04
N PHE A 89 2.01 -3.19 9.63
CA PHE A 89 0.74 -3.27 8.92
C PHE A 89 -0.40 -3.57 9.88
N ASP A 90 -1.55 -3.00 9.60
CA ASP A 90 -2.80 -3.17 10.34
C ASP A 90 -3.94 -3.30 9.33
N ASP A 91 -4.85 -4.27 9.48
CA ASP A 91 -6.04 -4.35 8.63
C ASP A 91 -7.22 -3.59 9.24
N LEU A 92 -7.96 -2.91 8.37
CA LEU A 92 -9.03 -2.03 8.79
C LEU A 92 -10.11 -1.93 7.70
N LEU A 93 -11.25 -1.35 8.05
CA LEU A 93 -12.34 -1.13 7.10
C LEU A 93 -11.84 -0.20 5.99
N CYS A 94 -11.95 -0.64 4.74
CA CYS A 94 -11.57 0.14 3.56
C CYS A 94 -12.34 1.47 3.41
N ALA A 95 -13.38 1.68 4.21
CA ALA A 95 -14.17 2.91 4.23
C ALA A 95 -13.53 4.02 5.09
N ASP A 96 -12.56 3.67 5.94
CA ASP A 96 -11.95 4.63 6.86
C ASP A 96 -11.09 5.66 6.13
N LEU A 97 -11.11 6.88 6.67
CA LEU A 97 -10.43 8.02 6.06
C LEU A 97 -9.00 8.12 6.56
N HIS A 98 -8.05 7.74 5.71
CA HIS A 98 -6.62 7.88 5.94
C HIS A 98 -5.93 8.50 4.73
N ALA A 99 -4.72 9.02 4.93
CA ALA A 99 -3.86 9.37 3.79
C ALA A 99 -3.59 8.12 2.96
N PHE A 100 -3.18 8.30 1.71
CA PHE A 100 -2.76 7.21 0.85
C PHE A 100 -1.60 7.68 -0.02
N PHE A 101 -0.75 6.74 -0.41
CA PHE A 101 0.29 6.98 -1.40
C PHE A 101 -0.10 6.43 -2.76
N CYS A 102 0.26 7.17 -3.80
CA CYS A 102 0.16 6.73 -5.19
C CYS A 102 1.55 6.63 -5.79
N GLN A 103 1.79 5.60 -6.59
CA GLN A 103 2.99 5.51 -7.44
C GLN A 103 2.56 5.49 -8.90
N SER A 104 3.18 6.35 -9.70
CA SER A 104 3.08 6.32 -11.15
C SER A 104 4.12 5.36 -11.72
N ARG A 105 3.71 4.38 -12.52
CA ARG A 105 4.64 3.58 -13.33
C ARG A 105 5.10 4.42 -14.52
N LYS A 106 6.40 4.38 -14.84
CA LYS A 106 6.87 4.76 -16.18
C LYS A 106 6.50 3.61 -17.12
N PHE A 107 5.62 3.87 -18.07
CA PHE A 107 5.38 2.93 -19.17
C PHE A 107 6.52 3.07 -20.17
N ASN A 108 7.22 1.97 -20.45
CA ASN A 108 8.07 1.89 -21.63
C ASN A 108 7.13 1.59 -22.81
N LEU A 109 6.87 2.60 -23.63
CA LEU A 109 6.17 2.39 -24.89
C LEU A 109 7.10 1.62 -25.82
N VAL A 110 6.77 0.36 -26.11
CA VAL A 110 7.44 -0.42 -27.15
C VAL A 110 6.65 -0.21 -28.44
N ASP A 111 7.29 0.38 -29.45
CA ASP A 111 6.70 0.51 -30.78
C ASP A 111 6.72 -0.84 -31.50
N LEU A 112 5.60 -1.55 -31.43
CA LEU A 112 5.40 -2.85 -32.07
C LEU A 112 5.32 -2.77 -33.61
N THR A 113 5.28 -1.57 -34.19
CA THR A 113 5.31 -1.41 -35.66
C THR A 113 6.71 -1.57 -36.24
N SER A 114 7.76 -1.53 -35.39
CA SER A 114 9.16 -1.66 -35.80
C SER A 114 9.63 -3.11 -36.06
N ASP A 115 8.87 -4.12 -35.61
CA ASP A 115 9.22 -5.56 -35.76
C ASP A 115 8.60 -6.23 -37.00
N VAL A 116 7.74 -5.54 -37.76
CA VAL A 116 7.10 -6.11 -38.97
C VAL A 116 8.05 -6.16 -40.19
N GLY A 117 9.27 -5.62 -40.06
CA GLY A 117 10.21 -5.45 -41.19
C GLY A 117 11.44 -6.37 -41.23
N LYS A 118 11.54 -7.40 -40.37
CA LYS A 118 12.70 -8.32 -40.35
C LYS A 118 12.26 -9.79 -40.40
N GLN A 119 11.77 -10.23 -41.56
CA GLN A 119 11.84 -11.63 -42.00
C GLN A 119 12.26 -11.66 -43.47
#